data_AF-A0A7C5NSF2-F1
#
_entry.id   AF-A0A7C5NSF2-F1
#
_cell.length_a   1.000
_cell.length_b   1.000
_cell.length_c   1.000
_cell.angle_alpha   90.00
_cell.angle_beta   90.00
_cell.angle_gamma   90.00
#
_symmetry.space_group_name_H-M   'P 1'
#
loop_
_entity.id
_entity.type
_entity.pdbx_description
1 polymer ?
#
loop_
_entity_poly.entity_id
_entity_poly.type
_entity_poly.pdbx_seq_one_letter_code
_entity_poly.pdbx_strand_id
1 'polypeptide(L)' 'MEDREELDERVIDISRVAKVVKGGRRFAFRVAVVVG' A
#
# COMPACT_ATOMS: atom_id res chain seq x y z
N MET A 1 -8.74 -13.96 -26.16
CA MET A 1 -8.92 -13.68 -24.73
C MET A 1 -7.53 -13.46 -24.19
N GLU A 2 -7.00 -12.28 -24.49
CA GLU A 2 -5.64 -11.77 -24.33
C GLU A 2 -5.84 -10.27 -24.64
N ASP A 3 -5.34 -9.30 -23.87
CA ASP A 3 -4.02 -9.20 -23.26
C ASP A 3 -4.13 -8.67 -21.82
N ARG A 4 -3.40 -9.26 -20.87
CA ARG A 4 -3.04 -8.54 -19.64
C ARG A 4 -1.77 -7.77 -19.99
N GLU A 5 -1.88 -6.47 -20.18
CA GLU A 5 -0.70 -5.61 -20.31
C GLU A 5 0.23 -5.89 -19.12
N GLU A 6 1.45 -6.36 -19.38
CA GLU A 6 2.50 -6.50 -18.37
C GLU A 6 2.96 -5.09 -17.99
N LEU A 7 2.26 -4.49 -17.03
CA LEU A 7 2.62 -3.21 -16.46
C LEU A 7 3.75 -3.41 -15.44
N ASP A 8 4.75 -2.54 -15.49
CA ASP A 8 5.84 -2.53 -14.51
C ASP A 8 5.31 -1.94 -13.19
N GLU A 9 5.46 -2.70 -12.10
CA GLU A 9 4.99 -2.31 -10.78
C GLU A 9 6.18 -1.98 -9.87
N ARG A 10 6.18 -0.77 -9.32
CA ARG A 10 7.21 -0.34 -8.37
C ARG A 10 6.63 0.26 -7.11
N VAL A 11 7.01 -0.32 -5.96
CA VAL A 11 6.69 0.23 -4.64
C VAL A 11 7.61 1.41 -4.33
N ILE A 12 7.02 2.56 -3.98
CA ILE A 12 7.75 3.81 -3.77
C ILE A 12 7.80 4.21 -2.28
N ASP A 13 6.80 3.83 -1.49
CA ASP A 13 6.78 4.08 -0.04
C ASP A 13 6.06 2.97 0.72
N ILE A 14 6.59 2.61 1.88
CA ILE A 14 5.93 1.77 2.87
C ILE A 14 6.10 2.41 4.24
N SER A 15 4.99 2.76 4.86
CA SER A 15 4.97 3.38 6.17
C SER A 15 4.02 2.65 7.11
N ARG A 16 4.49 2.25 8.30
CA ARG A 16 3.61 1.75 9.36
C ARG A 16 2.94 2.94 10.04
N VAL A 17 1.62 3.01 9.94
CA VAL A 17 0.80 4.06 10.57
C VAL A 17 0.02 3.50 11.74
N ALA A 18 -0.39 4.37 12.66
CA ALA A 18 -1.19 4.00 13.81
C ALA A 18 -2.38 4.95 13.98
N LYS A 19 -3.58 4.41 14.12
CA LYS A 19 -4.75 5.16 14.62
C LYS A 19 -4.88 4.91 16.12
N VAL A 20 -4.76 5.96 16.92
CA VAL A 20 -4.99 5.90 18.36
C VAL A 20 -6.50 5.89 18.64
N VAL A 21 -6.94 5.00 19.51
CA VAL A 21 -8.34 4.89 19.98
C VAL A 21 -8.36 4.79 21.51
N LYS A 22 -9.54 4.88 22.12
CA LYS A 22 -9.73 4.95 23.59
C LYS A 22 -8.99 3.84 24.39
N GLY A 23 -8.76 2.67 23.80
CA GLY A 23 -8.12 1.52 24.45
C GLY A 23 -6.83 1.01 23.81
N GLY A 24 -6.24 1.76 22.87
CA GLY A 24 -4.99 1.31 22.24
C GLY A 24 -4.69 1.95 20.90
N ARG A 25 -3.88 1.25 20.11
CA ARG A 25 -3.47 1.69 18.76
C ARG A 25 -3.80 0.60 17.76
N ARG A 26 -4.57 0.96 16.74
CA ARG A 26 -4.74 0.13 15.55
C ARG A 26 -3.61 0.45 14.58
N PHE A 27 -2.72 -0.50 14.36
CA PHE A 27 -1.65 -0.36 13.38
C PHE A 27 -2.13 -0.80 12.00
N ALA A 28 -1.60 -0.14 10.97
CA ALA A 28 -1.77 -0.51 9.58
C ALA A 28 -0.51 -0.14 8.79
N PHE A 29 -0.36 -0.68 7.59
CA PHE A 29 0.64 -0.21 6.64
C PHE A 29 -0.04 0.63 5.56
N ARG A 30 0.56 1.78 5.25
CA ARG A 30 0.28 2.55 4.05
C ARG A 30 1.35 2.23 3.04
N VAL A 31 0.94 1.83 1.84
CA VAL A 31 1.85 1.53 0.72
C VAL A 31 1.50 2.45 -0.43
N ALA A 32 2.51 3.04 -1.07
CA ALA A 32 2.37 3.77 -2.33
C ALA A 32 3.11 3.03 -3.44
N VAL A 33 2.42 2.82 -4.56
CA VAL A 33 2.88 2.05 -5.71
C VAL A 33 2.66 2.87 -6.98
N VAL A 34 3.56 2.75 -7.94
CA VAL A 34 3.42 3.26 -9.30
C VAL A 34 3.32 2.07 -10.25
N VAL A 35 2.40 2.15 -11.21
CA VAL A 35 2.15 1.13 -12.22
C VAL A 35 2.13 1.83 -13.58
N GLY A 36 2.79 1.27 -14.59
CA GLY A 36 2.82 1.84 -15.95
C GLY A 36 3.57 0.99 -16.96
#